data_AF-A0A0P4RGQ5-F1
#
_entry.id   AF-A0A0P4RGQ5-F1
#
_cell.length_a   1.000
_cell.length_b   1.000
_cell.length_c   1.000
_cell.angle_alpha   90.00
_cell.angle_beta   90.00
_cell.angle_gamma   90.00
#
_symmetry.space_group_name_H-M   'P 1'
#
loop_
_entity.id
_entity.type
_entity.pdbx_description
1 polymer ?
#
loop_
_entity_poly.entity_id
_entity_poly.type
_entity_poly.pdbx_seq_one_letter_code
_entity_poly.pdbx_strand_id
1 'polypeptide(L)'
;MDGMNEDGTGLLTIGELARLTGVPVKTIRGWSDRDLLPPAARTPAGYRLYGPDAPARLEIVRSLRELGIGLAAIRSVLHRTCTVAETAAQWADALDAQIRTLRLRSAVLRSVAARGSAAEELPYMTELARLSARERRLIITDFVEDALDGVDAPAYRSGLLAATPDLPDDPTPEQIGAWLELAALVREPELRTALRRLAEYSARTAGAAGEPDAPGEPPAPGAPDATSEPPAPRETRTSTRPPDPSAQEQAVIRVAELMRVRGEAAVAAGIAPDSPAAEPVLAELVAAWLPTQTGTADPPTEDGPAARARLLEQLETAAEPVVERYWQLLCTVTGRPAPPRWDTAGTWTTAALRAHPRPYELDRSAFDGTDPEQVLRAYEAVTRDVAALVAAVRPTDLALPTPCAGWTVRQLLDHMVWENLMATSIAEGAPRTDHTADHLGDDHRTAFADSVRAARTAFTGSGMLHRTYGPYEAPGAMIVQQVVVELLAHGWDLARATGAPTGLAPEAAEETLAAARRIYGAAPRTAGSSLAPERPAPPGAGATDRLAAFLGRDPA
;
A
#
# COMPACT_ATOMS: atom_id res chain seq x y z
N MET A 1 -34.85 35.01 -47.03
CA MET A 1 -36.20 35.49 -47.39
C MET A 1 -36.45 35.05 -48.82
N ASP A 2 -37.63 34.48 -49.04
CA ASP A 2 -38.28 34.13 -50.31
C ASP A 2 -37.85 32.88 -51.08
N GLY A 3 -38.58 31.81 -50.76
CA GLY A 3 -38.88 30.67 -51.61
C GLY A 3 -40.21 30.05 -51.14
N MET A 4 -41.28 30.85 -51.14
CA MET A 4 -42.65 30.32 -50.96
C MET A 4 -43.01 29.52 -52.22
N ASN A 5 -43.24 28.22 -52.05
CA ASN A 5 -43.65 27.30 -53.12
C ASN A 5 -44.89 27.83 -53.87
N GLU A 6 -44.78 28.01 -55.19
CA GLU A 6 -45.75 28.65 -56.07
C GLU A 6 -47.11 27.91 -56.25
N ASP A 7 -47.33 26.77 -55.58
CA ASP A 7 -48.60 26.01 -55.66
C ASP A 7 -49.47 26.10 -54.39
N GLY A 8 -49.04 26.80 -53.32
CA GLY A 8 -49.84 26.95 -52.09
C GLY A 8 -50.11 25.67 -51.29
N THR A 9 -49.59 24.51 -51.72
CA THR A 9 -49.84 23.18 -51.12
C THR A 9 -48.87 22.80 -49.99
N GLY A 10 -47.73 23.49 -49.85
CA GLY A 10 -46.72 23.18 -48.83
C GLY A 10 -45.96 21.85 -49.05
N LEU A 11 -46.07 21.24 -50.24
CA LEU A 11 -45.41 19.98 -50.58
C LEU A 11 -44.02 20.21 -51.19
N LEU A 12 -43.08 19.29 -50.94
CA LEU A 12 -41.69 19.32 -51.40
C LEU A 12 -41.39 18.16 -52.36
N THR A 13 -40.72 18.43 -53.47
CA THR A 13 -40.13 17.38 -54.30
C THR A 13 -38.96 16.70 -53.59
N ILE A 14 -38.58 15.48 -54.01
CA ILE A 14 -37.43 14.78 -53.43
C ILE A 14 -36.11 15.57 -53.52
N GLY A 15 -35.95 16.39 -54.57
CA GLY A 15 -34.76 17.22 -54.78
C GLY A 15 -34.73 18.43 -53.85
N GLU A 16 -35.89 19.07 -53.61
CA GLU A 16 -36.01 20.15 -52.64
C GLU A 16 -35.83 19.65 -51.22
N LEU A 17 -36.43 18.51 -50.88
CA LEU A 17 -36.26 17.88 -49.58
C LEU A 17 -34.80 17.49 -49.32
N ALA A 18 -34.09 16.99 -50.35
CA ALA A 18 -32.67 16.69 -50.27
C ALA A 18 -31.80 17.93 -50.04
N ARG A 19 -32.09 19.04 -50.74
CA ARG A 19 -31.39 20.32 -50.52
C ARG A 19 -31.65 20.90 -49.13
N LEU A 20 -32.90 20.80 -48.66
CA LEU A 20 -33.32 21.35 -47.37
C LEU A 20 -32.73 20.60 -46.17
N THR A 21 -32.62 19.27 -46.27
CA THR A 21 -32.17 18.40 -45.16
C THR A 21 -30.72 17.94 -45.29
N GLY A 22 -30.09 18.16 -46.45
CA GLY A 22 -28.77 17.62 -46.77
C GLY A 22 -28.74 16.10 -47.00
N VAL A 23 -29.88 15.41 -46.93
CA VAL A 23 -29.96 13.96 -47.13
C VAL A 23 -29.92 13.64 -48.63
N PRO A 24 -29.01 12.75 -49.10
CA PRO A 24 -28.94 12.40 -50.51
C PRO A 24 -30.27 11.86 -51.06
N VAL A 25 -30.65 12.27 -52.27
CA VAL A 25 -31.88 11.81 -52.96
C VAL A 25 -32.01 10.29 -52.98
N LYS A 26 -30.89 9.56 -53.15
CA LYS A 26 -30.85 8.09 -53.11
C LYS A 26 -31.29 7.53 -51.76
N THR A 27 -30.86 8.16 -50.66
CA THR A 27 -31.23 7.78 -49.28
C THR A 27 -32.70 8.08 -49.02
N ILE A 28 -33.18 9.27 -49.39
CA ILE A 28 -34.60 9.63 -49.27
C ILE A 28 -35.48 8.65 -50.04
N ARG A 29 -35.09 8.30 -51.27
CA ARG A 29 -35.79 7.29 -52.09
C ARG A 29 -35.80 5.94 -51.38
N GLY A 30 -34.65 5.48 -50.90
CA GLY A 30 -34.52 4.20 -50.21
C GLY A 30 -35.30 4.11 -48.89
N TRP A 31 -35.47 5.22 -48.17
CA TRP A 31 -36.31 5.31 -46.97
C TRP A 31 -37.80 5.39 -47.32
N SER A 32 -38.15 6.09 -48.39
CA SER A 32 -39.51 6.13 -48.91
C SER A 32 -39.99 4.74 -49.38
N ASP A 33 -39.12 3.97 -50.04
CA ASP A 33 -39.41 2.60 -50.47
C ASP A 33 -39.55 1.60 -49.30
N ARG A 34 -39.03 1.96 -48.11
CA ARG A 34 -39.11 1.15 -46.88
C ARG A 34 -40.18 1.65 -45.91
N ASP A 35 -41.04 2.56 -46.36
CA ASP A 35 -42.14 3.18 -45.61
C ASP A 35 -41.71 4.05 -44.41
N LEU A 36 -40.43 4.42 -44.36
CA LEU A 36 -39.92 5.36 -43.36
C LEU A 36 -40.28 6.80 -43.69
N LEU A 37 -40.51 7.10 -44.97
CA LEU A 37 -40.93 8.42 -45.44
C LEU A 37 -41.94 8.25 -46.59
N PRO A 38 -43.21 7.91 -46.29
CA PRO A 38 -44.22 7.76 -47.33
C PRO A 38 -44.45 9.10 -48.04
N PRO A 39 -44.57 9.11 -49.38
CA PRO A 39 -44.89 10.33 -50.12
C PRO A 39 -46.34 10.75 -49.83
N ALA A 40 -46.55 12.05 -49.59
CA ALA A 40 -47.88 12.62 -49.34
C ALA A 40 -48.75 12.63 -50.60
N ALA A 41 -48.11 12.80 -51.76
CA ALA A 41 -48.77 12.76 -53.07
C ALA A 41 -47.77 12.36 -54.16
N ARG A 42 -48.29 12.19 -55.37
CA ARG A 42 -47.46 12.11 -56.58
C ARG A 42 -47.93 13.14 -57.59
N THR A 43 -47.00 13.74 -58.32
CA THR A 43 -47.32 14.59 -59.47
C THR A 43 -48.01 13.75 -60.56
N PRO A 44 -48.74 14.35 -61.52
CA PRO A 44 -49.25 13.65 -62.71
C PRO A 44 -48.17 12.89 -63.50
N ALA A 45 -46.92 13.38 -63.49
CA ALA A 45 -45.76 12.72 -64.10
C ALA A 45 -45.12 11.60 -63.23
N GLY A 46 -45.71 11.26 -62.08
CA GLY A 46 -45.30 10.15 -61.21
C GLY A 46 -44.25 10.47 -60.13
N TYR A 47 -43.73 11.70 -60.03
CA TYR A 47 -42.75 12.11 -59.01
C TYR A 47 -43.34 12.14 -57.60
N ARG A 48 -42.56 11.72 -56.60
CA ARG A 48 -42.95 11.74 -55.17
C ARG A 48 -42.94 13.17 -54.62
N LEU A 49 -44.02 13.56 -53.95
CA LEU A 49 -44.15 14.80 -53.21
C LEU A 49 -44.24 14.49 -51.71
N TYR A 50 -43.59 15.30 -50.89
CA TYR A 50 -43.48 15.10 -49.43
C TYR A 50 -44.13 16.25 -48.67
N GLY A 51 -44.77 15.94 -47.54
CA GLY A 51 -45.43 16.93 -46.69
C GLY A 51 -44.47 17.86 -45.95
N PRO A 52 -44.98 18.93 -45.33
CA PRO A 52 -44.18 19.87 -44.54
C PRO A 52 -43.55 19.23 -43.28
N ASP A 53 -44.03 18.07 -42.85
CA ASP A 53 -43.49 17.26 -41.75
C ASP A 53 -42.29 16.38 -42.17
N ALA A 54 -42.08 16.19 -43.47
CA ALA A 54 -41.03 15.32 -43.99
C ALA A 54 -39.61 15.68 -43.55
N PRO A 55 -39.20 16.97 -43.44
CA PRO A 55 -37.89 17.33 -42.89
C PRO A 55 -37.72 16.85 -41.44
N ALA A 56 -38.71 17.09 -40.58
CA ALA A 56 -38.68 16.64 -39.19
C ALA A 56 -38.64 15.12 -39.09
N ARG A 57 -39.40 14.41 -39.93
CA ARG A 57 -39.38 12.95 -40.01
C ARG A 57 -38.03 12.40 -40.48
N LEU A 58 -37.38 13.04 -41.45
CA LEU A 58 -36.03 12.69 -41.90
C LEU A 58 -35.00 12.88 -40.79
N GLU A 59 -35.07 13.97 -40.03
CA GLU A 59 -34.17 14.21 -38.89
C GLU A 59 -34.36 13.16 -37.79
N ILE A 60 -35.59 12.74 -37.48
CA ILE A 60 -35.84 11.63 -36.54
C ILE A 60 -35.21 10.31 -37.04
N VAL A 61 -35.35 9.98 -38.32
CA VAL A 61 -34.72 8.77 -38.90
C VAL A 61 -33.20 8.85 -38.79
N ARG A 62 -32.60 10.00 -39.07
CA ARG A 62 -31.14 10.21 -38.96
C ARG A 62 -30.65 10.04 -37.53
N SER A 63 -31.26 10.75 -36.57
CA SER A 63 -30.85 10.69 -35.17
C SER A 63 -30.92 9.27 -34.62
N LEU A 64 -32.01 8.53 -34.90
CA LEU A 64 -32.13 7.14 -34.46
C LEU A 64 -31.11 6.22 -35.17
N ARG A 65 -30.81 6.47 -36.45
CA ARG A 65 -29.78 5.71 -37.18
C ARG A 65 -28.37 5.97 -36.67
N GLU A 66 -28.06 7.21 -36.31
CA GLU A 66 -26.77 7.61 -35.72
C GLU A 66 -26.56 6.93 -34.35
N LEU A 67 -27.64 6.72 -33.59
CA LEU A 67 -27.65 5.94 -32.35
C LEU A 67 -27.61 4.41 -32.57
N GLY A 68 -27.44 3.94 -33.82
CA GLY A 68 -27.31 2.52 -34.15
C GLY A 68 -28.64 1.77 -34.30
N ILE A 69 -29.79 2.44 -34.16
CA ILE A 69 -31.10 1.78 -34.25
C ILE A 69 -31.38 1.32 -35.69
N GLY A 70 -31.84 0.08 -35.83
CA GLY A 70 -32.17 -0.51 -37.14
C GLY A 70 -33.42 0.08 -37.78
N LEU A 71 -33.45 0.11 -39.12
CA LEU A 71 -34.57 0.70 -39.90
C LEU A 71 -35.94 0.10 -39.58
N ALA A 72 -36.02 -1.17 -39.16
CA ALA A 72 -37.27 -1.81 -38.77
C ALA A 72 -37.88 -1.22 -37.49
N ALA A 73 -37.06 -0.97 -36.47
CA ALA A 73 -37.50 -0.35 -35.21
C ALA A 73 -37.85 1.13 -35.42
N ILE A 74 -37.07 1.85 -36.24
CA ILE A 74 -37.37 3.24 -36.62
C ILE A 74 -38.73 3.32 -37.32
N ARG A 75 -39.03 2.36 -38.21
CA ARG A 75 -40.35 2.27 -38.84
C ARG A 75 -41.45 2.09 -37.80
N SER A 76 -41.30 1.18 -36.85
CA SER A 76 -42.27 0.97 -35.76
C SER A 76 -42.55 2.23 -34.95
N VAL A 77 -41.52 3.00 -34.61
CA VAL A 77 -41.64 4.31 -33.94
C VAL A 77 -42.42 5.30 -34.81
N LEU A 78 -42.08 5.38 -36.09
CA LEU A 78 -42.68 6.31 -37.03
C LEU A 78 -44.13 6.00 -37.42
N HIS A 79 -44.58 4.75 -37.26
CA HIS A 79 -46.00 4.37 -37.34
C HIS A 79 -46.71 4.35 -35.98
N ARG A 80 -46.05 4.83 -34.92
CA ARG A 80 -46.60 4.88 -33.55
C ARG A 80 -47.03 3.52 -32.99
N THR A 81 -46.40 2.44 -33.46
CA THR A 81 -46.60 1.09 -32.90
C THR A 81 -45.77 0.86 -31.64
N CYS A 82 -44.74 1.68 -31.43
CA CYS A 82 -44.00 1.83 -30.19
C CYS A 82 -43.58 3.30 -30.03
N THR A 83 -43.22 3.71 -28.81
CA THR A 83 -42.68 5.04 -28.56
C THR A 83 -41.16 5.08 -28.81
N VAL A 84 -40.62 6.29 -29.03
CA VAL A 84 -39.17 6.53 -29.08
C VAL A 84 -38.52 6.09 -27.77
N ALA A 85 -39.15 6.38 -26.63
CA ALA A 85 -38.63 6.07 -25.30
C ALA A 85 -38.49 4.56 -25.06
N GLU A 86 -39.51 3.76 -25.37
CA GLU A 86 -39.45 2.29 -25.24
C GLU A 86 -38.37 1.69 -26.15
N THR A 87 -38.28 2.16 -27.39
CA THR A 87 -37.27 1.68 -28.34
C THR A 87 -35.86 2.05 -27.91
N ALA A 88 -35.68 3.27 -27.37
CA ALA A 88 -34.39 3.73 -26.86
C ALA A 88 -33.97 2.98 -25.59
N ALA A 89 -34.89 2.74 -24.66
CA ALA A 89 -34.63 1.97 -23.44
C ALA A 89 -34.21 0.52 -23.76
N GLN A 90 -34.95 -0.16 -24.64
CA GLN A 90 -34.61 -1.52 -25.07
C GLN A 90 -33.23 -1.59 -25.74
N TRP A 91 -32.87 -0.60 -26.55
CA TRP A 91 -31.55 -0.54 -27.19
C TRP A 91 -30.43 -0.19 -26.20
N ALA A 92 -30.69 0.71 -25.25
CA ALA A 92 -29.76 1.01 -24.17
C ALA A 92 -29.46 -0.26 -23.36
N ASP A 93 -30.49 -1.01 -22.94
CA ASP A 93 -30.33 -2.27 -22.21
C ASP A 93 -29.51 -3.30 -23.00
N ALA A 94 -29.74 -3.39 -24.32
CA ALA A 94 -28.98 -4.29 -25.20
C ALA A 94 -27.51 -3.86 -25.34
N LEU A 95 -27.24 -2.57 -25.47
CA LEU A 95 -25.88 -2.02 -25.50
C LEU A 95 -25.16 -2.23 -24.17
N ASP A 96 -25.84 -2.00 -23.05
CA ASP A 96 -25.29 -2.24 -21.72
C ASP A 96 -24.93 -3.72 -21.52
N ALA A 97 -25.76 -4.65 -22.01
CA ALA A 97 -25.44 -6.08 -22.01
C ALA A 97 -24.19 -6.41 -22.85
N GLN A 98 -24.01 -5.75 -24.00
CA GLN A 98 -22.81 -5.90 -24.82
C GLN A 98 -21.58 -5.30 -24.12
N ILE A 99 -21.70 -4.13 -23.50
CA ILE A 99 -20.64 -3.48 -22.74
C ILE A 99 -20.18 -4.40 -21.60
N ARG A 100 -21.11 -4.96 -20.81
CA ARG A 100 -20.79 -5.95 -19.76
C ARG A 100 -20.00 -7.13 -20.32
N THR A 101 -20.44 -7.69 -21.45
CA THR A 101 -19.76 -8.82 -22.11
C THR A 101 -18.34 -8.45 -22.57
N LEU A 102 -18.16 -7.26 -23.16
CA LEU A 102 -16.87 -6.80 -23.64
C LEU A 102 -15.90 -6.47 -22.50
N ARG A 103 -16.39 -5.86 -21.41
CA ARG A 103 -15.61 -5.61 -20.19
C ARG A 103 -15.10 -6.92 -19.60
N LEU A 104 -15.96 -7.93 -19.50
CA LEU A 104 -15.58 -9.27 -19.03
C LEU A 104 -14.45 -9.87 -19.87
N ARG A 105 -14.61 -9.89 -21.20
CA ARG A 105 -13.60 -10.40 -22.13
C ARG A 105 -12.27 -9.65 -22.01
N SER A 106 -12.34 -8.32 -21.93
CA SER A 106 -11.16 -7.46 -21.76
C SER A 106 -10.41 -7.75 -20.46
N ALA A 107 -11.12 -7.90 -19.35
CA ALA A 107 -10.52 -8.21 -18.05
C ALA A 107 -9.85 -9.59 -18.03
N VAL A 108 -10.49 -10.62 -18.60
CA VAL A 108 -9.88 -11.96 -18.75
C VAL A 108 -8.60 -11.88 -19.57
N LEU A 109 -8.62 -11.21 -20.73
CA LEU A 109 -7.44 -11.06 -21.59
C LEU A 109 -6.30 -10.30 -20.90
N ARG A 110 -6.61 -9.23 -20.15
CA ARG A 110 -5.61 -8.48 -19.38
C ARG A 110 -5.00 -9.34 -18.26
N SER A 111 -5.82 -10.14 -17.57
CA SER A 111 -5.34 -11.05 -16.53
C SER A 111 -4.38 -12.11 -17.08
N VAL A 112 -4.73 -12.72 -18.22
CA VAL A 112 -3.87 -13.67 -18.95
C VAL A 112 -2.54 -13.02 -19.34
N ALA A 113 -2.59 -11.81 -19.90
CA ALA A 113 -1.40 -11.07 -20.31
C ALA A 113 -0.48 -10.71 -19.14
N ALA A 114 -1.03 -10.34 -17.98
CA ALA A 114 -0.26 -9.97 -16.79
C ALA A 114 0.42 -11.17 -16.13
N ARG A 115 -0.20 -12.36 -16.19
CA ARG A 115 0.30 -13.58 -15.53
C ARG A 115 1.23 -14.42 -16.39
N GLY A 116 1.25 -14.20 -17.70
CA GLY A 116 1.92 -15.11 -18.63
C GLY A 116 1.28 -16.51 -18.63
N SER A 117 -0.02 -16.58 -18.34
CA SER A 117 -0.76 -17.85 -18.20
C SER A 117 -0.64 -18.73 -19.44
N ALA A 118 -0.56 -20.04 -19.21
CA ALA A 118 -0.52 -21.04 -20.27
C ALA A 118 -1.88 -21.09 -21.02
N ALA A 119 -1.87 -21.49 -22.29
CA ALA A 119 -3.08 -21.52 -23.12
C ALA A 119 -4.16 -22.45 -22.54
N GLU A 120 -3.75 -23.46 -21.77
CA GLU A 120 -4.57 -24.44 -21.08
C GLU A 120 -5.41 -23.82 -19.94
N GLU A 121 -5.01 -22.67 -19.39
CA GLU A 121 -5.71 -22.00 -18.28
C GLU A 121 -6.88 -21.11 -18.76
N LEU A 122 -6.91 -20.75 -20.05
CA LEU A 122 -7.91 -19.84 -20.64
C LEU A 122 -9.38 -20.30 -20.47
N PRO A 123 -9.74 -21.58 -20.69
CA PRO A 123 -11.11 -22.05 -20.48
C PRO A 123 -11.57 -21.84 -19.03
N TYR A 124 -10.72 -22.19 -18.08
CA TYR A 124 -10.99 -22.07 -16.64
C TYR A 124 -11.13 -20.60 -16.22
N MET A 125 -10.24 -19.71 -16.67
CA MET A 125 -10.35 -18.27 -16.38
C MET A 125 -11.63 -17.65 -16.98
N THR A 126 -12.04 -18.11 -18.16
CA THR A 126 -13.28 -17.65 -18.82
C THR A 126 -14.52 -18.13 -18.06
N GLU A 127 -14.48 -19.35 -17.51
CA GLU A 127 -15.55 -19.90 -16.67
C GLU A 127 -15.68 -19.15 -15.35
N LEU A 128 -14.56 -18.94 -14.62
CA LEU A 128 -14.53 -18.16 -13.38
C LEU A 128 -15.13 -16.75 -13.54
N ALA A 129 -14.89 -16.11 -14.67
CA ALA A 129 -15.42 -14.79 -14.97
C ALA A 129 -16.96 -14.79 -15.13
N ARG A 130 -17.55 -15.90 -15.61
CA ARG A 130 -18.98 -16.05 -15.90
C ARG A 130 -19.82 -16.58 -14.74
N LEU A 131 -19.19 -17.04 -13.66
CA LEU A 131 -19.89 -17.55 -12.47
C LEU A 131 -20.91 -16.54 -11.94
N SER A 132 -22.05 -17.04 -11.47
CA SER A 132 -23.04 -16.27 -10.73
C SER A 132 -22.49 -15.84 -9.36
N ALA A 133 -23.09 -14.81 -8.75
CA ALA A 133 -22.72 -14.37 -7.40
C ALA A 133 -22.77 -15.53 -6.38
N ARG A 134 -23.80 -16.39 -6.48
CA ARG A 134 -23.93 -17.59 -5.65
C ARG A 134 -22.76 -18.56 -5.81
N GLU A 135 -22.34 -18.86 -7.04
CA GLU A 135 -21.22 -19.76 -7.30
C GLU A 135 -19.88 -19.19 -6.80
N ARG A 136 -19.66 -17.88 -6.99
CA ARG A 136 -18.46 -17.21 -6.45
C ARG A 136 -18.41 -17.26 -4.93
N ARG A 137 -19.55 -17.04 -4.28
CA ARG A 137 -19.69 -17.15 -2.82
C ARG A 137 -19.36 -18.57 -2.34
N LEU A 138 -19.85 -19.59 -3.02
CA LEU A 138 -19.53 -20.99 -2.69
C LEU A 138 -18.03 -21.28 -2.76
N ILE A 139 -17.30 -20.78 -3.78
CA ILE A 139 -15.84 -20.97 -3.87
C ILE A 139 -15.13 -20.47 -2.61
N ILE A 140 -15.48 -19.26 -2.15
CA ILE A 140 -14.85 -18.67 -0.97
C ILE A 140 -15.33 -19.35 0.31
N THR A 141 -16.62 -19.66 0.42
CA THR A 141 -17.17 -20.37 1.59
C THR A 141 -16.55 -21.76 1.74
N ASP A 142 -16.50 -22.57 0.69
CA ASP A 142 -15.89 -23.89 0.70
C ASP A 142 -14.41 -23.80 1.07
N PHE A 143 -13.70 -22.80 0.52
CA PHE A 143 -12.31 -22.55 0.88
C PHE A 143 -12.14 -22.21 2.37
N VAL A 144 -12.97 -21.33 2.95
CA VAL A 144 -12.90 -20.96 4.37
C VAL A 144 -13.21 -22.17 5.26
N GLU A 145 -14.23 -22.95 4.92
CA GLU A 145 -14.60 -24.16 5.65
C GLU A 145 -13.47 -25.20 5.64
N ASP A 146 -12.87 -25.45 4.46
CA ASP A 146 -11.74 -26.35 4.28
C ASP A 146 -10.47 -25.86 4.99
N ALA A 147 -10.14 -24.57 4.85
CA ALA A 147 -8.93 -24.00 5.46
C ALA A 147 -8.95 -24.08 6.99
N LEU A 148 -10.13 -23.91 7.58
CA LEU A 148 -10.33 -23.91 9.02
C LEU A 148 -10.84 -25.25 9.56
N ASP A 149 -10.90 -26.31 8.76
CA ASP A 149 -11.36 -27.62 9.22
C ASP A 149 -10.53 -28.09 10.43
N GLY A 150 -11.21 -28.49 11.51
CA GLY A 150 -10.57 -28.90 12.76
C GLY A 150 -9.97 -27.78 13.63
N VAL A 151 -10.16 -26.49 13.31
CA VAL A 151 -9.75 -25.35 14.17
C VAL A 151 -10.97 -24.75 14.88
N ASP A 152 -10.93 -24.75 16.22
CA ASP A 152 -11.98 -24.19 17.08
C ASP A 152 -11.85 -22.65 17.20
N ALA A 153 -12.21 -21.96 16.12
CA ALA A 153 -12.17 -20.48 16.04
C ALA A 153 -13.49 -19.92 15.47
N PRO A 154 -14.63 -20.08 16.17
CA PRO A 154 -15.96 -19.77 15.62
C PRO A 154 -16.14 -18.28 15.26
N ALA A 155 -15.60 -17.37 16.07
CA ALA A 155 -15.65 -15.93 15.77
C ALA A 155 -14.82 -15.56 14.53
N TYR A 156 -13.61 -16.13 14.40
CA TYR A 156 -12.73 -15.90 13.25
C TYR A 156 -13.34 -16.47 11.95
N ARG A 157 -13.88 -17.69 12.00
CA ARG A 157 -14.60 -18.33 10.88
C ARG A 157 -15.77 -17.45 10.44
N SER A 158 -16.60 -17.01 11.39
CA SER A 158 -17.75 -16.15 11.11
C SER A 158 -17.34 -14.83 10.46
N GLY A 159 -16.25 -14.21 10.91
CA GLY A 159 -15.70 -12.99 10.32
C GLY A 159 -15.25 -13.15 8.88
N LEU A 160 -14.54 -14.24 8.55
CA LEU A 160 -14.13 -14.55 7.17
C LEU A 160 -15.34 -14.79 6.26
N LEU A 161 -16.33 -15.56 6.74
CA LEU A 161 -17.55 -15.83 5.99
C LEU A 161 -18.39 -14.58 5.77
N ALA A 162 -18.51 -13.71 6.78
CA ALA A 162 -19.20 -12.42 6.65
C ALA A 162 -18.52 -11.48 5.66
N ALA A 163 -17.19 -11.57 5.51
CA ALA A 163 -16.43 -10.80 4.54
C ALA A 163 -16.53 -11.35 3.10
N THR A 164 -17.15 -12.52 2.88
CA THR A 164 -17.24 -13.16 1.55
C THR A 164 -17.90 -12.23 0.53
N PRO A 165 -17.19 -11.88 -0.57
CA PRO A 165 -17.62 -10.82 -1.48
C PRO A 165 -18.69 -11.28 -2.48
N ASP A 166 -19.62 -10.39 -2.82
CA ASP A 166 -20.32 -10.44 -4.11
C ASP A 166 -19.73 -9.36 -5.04
N LEU A 167 -19.47 -9.71 -6.29
CA LEU A 167 -19.22 -8.70 -7.34
C LEU A 167 -20.52 -7.91 -7.57
N PRO A 168 -20.45 -6.59 -7.79
CA PRO A 168 -21.62 -5.81 -8.16
C PRO A 168 -22.18 -6.25 -9.53
N ASP A 169 -23.44 -5.88 -9.82
CA ASP A 169 -24.15 -6.27 -11.04
C ASP A 169 -23.45 -5.80 -12.35
N ASP A 170 -22.69 -4.71 -12.30
CA ASP A 170 -21.81 -4.21 -13.38
C ASP A 170 -20.38 -4.01 -12.83
N PRO A 171 -19.55 -5.06 -12.77
CA PRO A 171 -18.23 -4.98 -12.17
C PRO A 171 -17.25 -4.26 -13.09
N THR A 172 -16.35 -3.47 -12.48
CA THR A 172 -15.26 -2.82 -13.22
C THR A 172 -14.22 -3.85 -13.69
N PRO A 173 -13.40 -3.52 -14.71
CA PRO A 173 -12.30 -4.39 -15.12
C PRO A 173 -11.34 -4.76 -13.98
N GLU A 174 -11.10 -3.82 -13.06
CA GLU A 174 -10.26 -4.01 -11.87
C GLU A 174 -10.89 -5.03 -10.90
N GLN A 175 -12.21 -4.95 -10.68
CA GLN A 175 -12.94 -5.90 -9.84
C GLN A 175 -12.95 -7.31 -10.43
N ILE A 176 -13.12 -7.44 -11.75
CA ILE A 176 -13.04 -8.73 -12.44
C ILE A 176 -11.62 -9.31 -12.34
N GLY A 177 -10.59 -8.47 -12.56
CA GLY A 177 -9.20 -8.88 -12.42
C GLY A 177 -8.88 -9.35 -10.99
N ALA A 178 -9.36 -8.63 -9.98
CA ALA A 178 -9.18 -9.00 -8.58
C ALA A 178 -9.90 -10.31 -8.24
N TRP A 179 -11.11 -10.55 -8.76
CA TRP A 179 -11.80 -11.83 -8.59
C TRP A 179 -11.03 -12.99 -9.20
N LEU A 180 -10.51 -12.84 -10.43
CA LEU A 180 -9.72 -13.88 -11.09
C LEU A 180 -8.41 -14.19 -10.36
N GLU A 181 -7.86 -13.22 -9.64
CA GLU A 181 -6.70 -13.44 -8.77
C GLU A 181 -7.07 -14.11 -7.46
N LEU A 182 -8.15 -13.65 -6.82
CA LEU A 182 -8.65 -14.23 -5.59
C LEU A 182 -8.98 -15.71 -5.79
N ALA A 183 -9.68 -16.06 -6.86
CA ALA A 183 -10.04 -17.43 -7.21
C ALA A 183 -8.82 -18.32 -7.52
N ALA A 184 -7.69 -17.73 -7.96
CA ALA A 184 -6.44 -18.46 -8.08
C ALA A 184 -5.80 -18.65 -6.70
N LEU A 185 -5.70 -17.57 -5.93
CA LEU A 185 -5.05 -17.52 -4.62
C LEU A 185 -5.67 -18.47 -3.60
N VAL A 186 -7.00 -18.62 -3.57
CA VAL A 186 -7.70 -19.57 -2.67
C VAL A 186 -7.40 -21.04 -2.96
N ARG A 187 -6.80 -21.36 -4.12
CA ARG A 187 -6.35 -22.71 -4.44
C ARG A 187 -4.93 -22.98 -3.96
N GLU A 188 -4.16 -21.93 -3.67
CA GLU A 188 -2.77 -22.06 -3.24
C GLU A 188 -2.69 -22.62 -1.81
N PRO A 189 -1.86 -23.65 -1.55
CA PRO A 189 -1.72 -24.24 -0.22
C PRO A 189 -1.14 -23.27 0.82
N GLU A 190 -0.37 -22.27 0.38
CA GLU A 190 0.24 -21.26 1.25
C GLU A 190 -0.83 -20.42 1.95
N LEU A 191 -1.85 -19.94 1.22
CA LEU A 191 -2.92 -19.13 1.82
C LEU A 191 -3.71 -19.95 2.85
N ARG A 192 -4.00 -21.22 2.54
CA ARG A 192 -4.69 -22.12 3.47
C ARG A 192 -3.93 -22.27 4.77
N THR A 193 -2.62 -22.51 4.67
CA THR A 193 -1.75 -22.69 5.85
C THR A 193 -1.66 -21.40 6.67
N ALA A 194 -1.59 -20.25 5.99
CA ALA A 194 -1.57 -18.92 6.62
C ALA A 194 -2.85 -18.61 7.40
N LEU A 195 -4.02 -18.78 6.79
CA LEU A 195 -5.31 -18.55 7.45
C LEU A 195 -5.53 -19.52 8.61
N ARG A 196 -5.06 -20.76 8.50
CA ARG A 196 -5.12 -21.74 9.59
C ARG A 196 -4.28 -21.27 10.80
N ARG A 197 -3.04 -20.82 10.58
CA ARG A 197 -2.20 -20.25 11.65
C ARG A 197 -2.87 -19.06 12.34
N LEU A 198 -3.48 -18.15 11.56
CA LEU A 198 -4.24 -17.02 12.09
C LEU A 198 -5.45 -17.45 12.92
N ALA A 199 -6.20 -18.45 12.47
CA ALA A 199 -7.34 -18.98 13.20
C ALA A 199 -6.91 -19.67 14.50
N GLU A 200 -5.83 -20.46 14.47
CA GLU A 200 -5.25 -21.09 15.65
C GLU A 200 -4.74 -20.05 16.65
N TYR A 201 -4.06 -18.99 16.17
CA TYR A 201 -3.66 -17.86 17.00
C TYR A 201 -4.87 -17.16 17.61
N SER A 202 -5.90 -16.86 16.82
CA SER A 202 -7.14 -16.25 17.28
C SER A 202 -7.84 -17.12 18.34
N ALA A 203 -7.86 -18.44 18.18
CA ALA A 203 -8.46 -19.36 19.14
C ALA A 203 -7.70 -19.39 20.47
N ARG A 204 -6.36 -19.35 20.44
CA ARG A 204 -5.53 -19.30 21.66
C ARG A 204 -5.65 -17.97 22.40
N THR A 205 -5.83 -16.87 21.67
CA THR A 205 -5.76 -15.51 22.22
C THR A 205 -7.12 -14.92 22.55
N ALA A 206 -8.19 -15.31 21.87
CA ALA A 206 -9.55 -14.92 22.23
C ALA A 206 -9.82 -15.36 23.68
N GLY A 207 -10.19 -14.42 24.55
CA GLY A 207 -10.67 -14.79 25.87
C GLY A 207 -12.00 -15.53 25.78
N ALA A 208 -12.43 -16.12 26.89
CA ALA A 208 -13.74 -16.74 27.06
C ALA A 208 -14.89 -15.69 27.04
N ALA A 209 -14.90 -14.78 26.07
CA ALA A 209 -16.00 -13.88 25.79
C ALA A 209 -17.08 -14.68 25.05
N GLY A 210 -18.28 -14.70 25.65
CA GLY A 210 -19.37 -15.62 25.35
C GLY A 210 -19.83 -15.62 23.89
N GLU A 211 -20.47 -16.74 23.56
CA GLU A 211 -21.21 -16.96 22.33
C GLU A 211 -22.00 -15.70 21.93
N PRO A 212 -21.94 -15.25 20.66
CA PRO A 212 -22.95 -14.34 20.16
C PRO A 212 -24.29 -15.08 20.28
N ASP A 213 -25.23 -14.47 21.02
CA ASP A 213 -26.59 -14.96 21.23
C ASP A 213 -27.13 -15.52 19.90
N ALA A 214 -27.36 -16.83 19.86
CA ALA A 214 -28.00 -17.47 18.73
C ALA A 214 -29.35 -16.76 18.51
N PRO A 215 -29.74 -16.40 17.27
CA PRO A 215 -31.07 -15.87 17.03
C PRO A 215 -32.07 -16.92 17.53
N GLY A 216 -32.81 -16.56 18.59
CA GLY A 216 -33.70 -17.45 19.32
C GLY A 216 -34.58 -18.27 18.38
N GLU A 217 -34.61 -19.56 18.64
CA GLU A 217 -35.44 -20.54 17.96
C GLU A 217 -36.92 -20.08 17.96
N PRO A 218 -37.59 -19.98 16.80
CA PRO A 218 -39.00 -19.59 16.79
C PRO A 218 -39.85 -20.70 17.41
N PRO A 219 -40.86 -20.38 18.26
CA PRO A 219 -41.70 -21.39 18.86
C PRO A 219 -42.57 -22.10 17.80
N ALA A 220 -42.74 -23.41 18.00
CA ALA A 220 -43.53 -24.31 17.14
C ALA A 220 -45.04 -23.95 17.09
N PRO A 221 -45.79 -24.39 16.05
CA PRO A 221 -47.05 -23.78 15.67
C PRO A 221 -48.24 -24.34 16.47
N GLY A 222 -49.10 -23.43 16.95
CA GLY A 222 -50.47 -23.71 17.37
C GLY A 222 -51.43 -22.82 16.57
N ALA A 223 -52.42 -23.42 15.91
CA ALA A 223 -53.51 -22.75 15.22
C ALA A 223 -54.83 -22.96 15.99
N PRO A 224 -55.95 -22.29 15.65
CA PRO A 224 -56.15 -20.96 15.04
C PRO A 224 -57.13 -20.07 15.87
N ASP A 225 -57.19 -18.76 15.62
CA ASP A 225 -58.50 -18.10 15.45
C ASP A 225 -58.40 -16.77 14.69
N ALA A 226 -59.51 -16.42 14.04
CA ALA A 226 -59.68 -15.42 13.00
C ALA A 226 -59.69 -13.95 13.48
N THR A 227 -59.24 -13.02 12.62
CA THR A 227 -60.04 -11.90 12.07
C THR A 227 -59.22 -11.02 11.10
N SER A 228 -59.90 -10.56 10.04
CA SER A 228 -59.59 -9.64 8.92
C SER A 228 -58.99 -8.28 9.35
N GLU A 229 -57.99 -7.62 8.71
CA GLU A 229 -57.78 -6.98 7.36
C GLU A 229 -56.66 -5.89 7.59
N PRO A 230 -56.06 -5.09 6.65
CA PRO A 230 -56.06 -5.01 5.16
C PRO A 230 -54.58 -4.93 4.56
N PRO A 231 -54.32 -4.59 3.26
CA PRO A 231 -53.09 -5.00 2.56
C PRO A 231 -51.87 -4.09 2.75
N ALA A 232 -50.69 -4.71 2.66
CA ALA A 232 -49.36 -4.13 2.90
C ALA A 232 -48.91 -3.06 1.88
N PRO A 233 -48.14 -2.04 2.29
CA PRO A 233 -47.40 -1.20 1.37
C PRO A 233 -46.10 -1.89 0.93
N ARG A 234 -45.73 -1.66 -0.33
CA ARG A 234 -44.53 -2.14 -1.03
C ARG A 234 -43.26 -1.99 -0.18
N GLU A 235 -42.52 -3.09 -0.04
CA GLU A 235 -41.21 -3.14 0.60
C GLU A 235 -40.20 -2.24 -0.13
N THR A 236 -39.85 -1.13 0.51
CA THR A 236 -38.66 -0.35 0.19
C THR A 236 -37.43 -1.20 0.55
N ARG A 237 -36.55 -1.46 -0.42
CA ARG A 237 -35.21 -2.05 -0.20
C ARG A 237 -34.48 -1.24 0.87
N THR A 238 -34.43 -1.75 2.10
CA THR A 238 -33.54 -1.24 3.14
C THR A 238 -32.13 -1.63 2.77
N SER A 239 -31.36 -0.65 2.32
CA SER A 239 -29.90 -0.71 2.32
C SER A 239 -29.44 -0.88 3.76
N THR A 240 -29.17 -2.10 4.19
CA THR A 240 -28.58 -2.41 5.49
C THR A 240 -27.15 -1.89 5.51
N ARG A 241 -26.96 -0.68 6.05
CA ARG A 241 -25.65 -0.21 6.47
C ARG A 241 -25.12 -1.23 7.50
N PRO A 242 -23.89 -1.75 7.36
CA PRO A 242 -23.32 -2.64 8.36
C PRO A 242 -23.31 -1.94 9.73
N PRO A 243 -23.45 -2.69 10.84
CA PRO A 243 -23.39 -2.13 12.19
C PRO A 243 -22.06 -1.40 12.40
N ASP A 244 -22.10 -0.33 13.19
CA ASP A 244 -20.88 0.39 13.56
C ASP A 244 -19.99 -0.53 14.42
N PRO A 245 -18.67 -0.57 14.18
CA PRO A 245 -17.76 -1.44 14.92
C PRO A 245 -17.77 -1.09 16.42
N SER A 246 -17.62 -2.11 17.26
CA SER A 246 -17.51 -1.98 18.70
C SER A 246 -16.32 -1.10 19.11
N ALA A 247 -16.33 -0.57 20.34
CA ALA A 247 -15.23 0.25 20.85
C ALA A 247 -13.88 -0.50 20.84
N GLN A 248 -13.91 -1.81 21.05
CA GLN A 248 -12.73 -2.68 21.01
C GLN A 248 -12.19 -2.84 19.58
N GLU A 249 -13.06 -3.09 18.60
CA GLU A 249 -12.66 -3.18 17.18
C GLU A 249 -12.09 -1.85 16.68
N GLN A 250 -12.69 -0.73 17.09
CA GLN A 250 -12.16 0.61 16.78
C GLN A 250 -10.78 0.83 17.42
N ALA A 251 -10.51 0.28 18.60
CA ALA A 251 -9.19 0.37 19.23
C ALA A 251 -8.13 -0.42 18.44
N VAL A 252 -8.46 -1.65 18.01
CA VAL A 252 -7.58 -2.47 17.16
C VAL A 252 -7.24 -1.77 15.85
N ILE A 253 -8.23 -1.17 15.18
CA ILE A 253 -8.02 -0.41 13.94
C ILE A 253 -7.09 0.79 14.17
N ARG A 254 -7.28 1.55 15.26
CA ARG A 254 -6.40 2.68 15.59
C ARG A 254 -4.96 2.25 15.85
N VAL A 255 -4.76 1.13 16.54
CA VAL A 255 -3.41 0.60 16.82
C VAL A 255 -2.72 0.14 15.53
N ALA A 256 -3.43 -0.57 14.65
CA ALA A 256 -2.89 -1.00 13.37
C ALA A 256 -2.46 0.20 12.50
N GLU A 257 -3.25 1.28 12.50
CA GLU A 257 -2.91 2.51 11.78
C GLU A 257 -1.72 3.24 12.43
N LEU A 258 -1.66 3.29 13.76
CA LEU A 258 -0.51 3.86 14.48
C LEU A 258 0.78 3.12 14.14
N MET A 259 0.76 1.78 14.17
CA MET A 259 1.91 0.94 13.80
C MET A 259 2.38 1.22 12.37
N ARG A 260 1.44 1.35 11.42
CA ARG A 260 1.77 1.71 10.04
C ARG A 260 2.45 3.08 9.96
N VAL A 261 1.80 4.12 10.51
CA VAL A 261 2.29 5.51 10.45
C VAL A 261 3.66 5.65 11.12
N ARG A 262 3.84 5.06 12.31
CA ARG A 262 5.09 5.18 13.05
C ARG A 262 6.19 4.33 12.44
N GLY A 263 5.88 3.13 11.93
CA GLY A 263 6.84 2.32 11.19
C GLY A 263 7.32 3.00 9.90
N GLU A 264 6.41 3.58 9.11
CA GLU A 264 6.76 4.39 7.93
C GLU A 264 7.61 5.61 8.30
N ALA A 265 7.24 6.32 9.36
CA ALA A 265 8.02 7.47 9.84
C ALA A 265 9.42 7.08 10.30
N ALA A 266 9.56 5.93 10.99
CA ALA A 266 10.86 5.42 11.42
C ALA A 266 11.74 5.05 10.23
N VAL A 267 11.19 4.38 9.22
CA VAL A 267 11.90 4.06 7.97
C VAL A 267 12.28 5.33 7.21
N ALA A 268 11.37 6.30 7.07
CA ALA A 268 11.64 7.57 6.40
C ALA A 268 12.72 8.39 7.11
N ALA A 269 12.77 8.31 8.44
CA ALA A 269 13.80 8.92 9.27
C ALA A 269 15.13 8.14 9.29
N GLY A 270 15.23 6.99 8.62
CA GLY A 270 16.42 6.15 8.61
C GLY A 270 16.72 5.48 9.95
N ILE A 271 15.73 5.35 10.85
CA ILE A 271 15.92 4.71 12.15
C ILE A 271 16.10 3.21 11.91
N ALA A 272 17.29 2.68 12.22
CA ALA A 272 17.52 1.25 12.18
C ALA A 272 16.68 0.55 13.27
N PRO A 273 15.98 -0.56 12.95
CA PRO A 273 15.07 -1.22 13.88
C PRO A 273 15.76 -1.77 15.14
N ASP A 274 17.06 -2.04 15.08
CA ASP A 274 17.90 -2.52 16.18
C ASP A 274 18.62 -1.39 16.95
N SER A 275 18.40 -0.15 16.56
CA SER A 275 19.04 1.00 17.21
C SER A 275 18.30 1.38 18.51
N PRO A 276 19.01 1.96 19.49
CA PRO A 276 18.38 2.58 20.65
C PRO A 276 17.28 3.60 20.31
N ALA A 277 17.32 4.22 19.13
CA ALA A 277 16.32 5.18 18.67
C ALA A 277 14.97 4.52 18.29
N ALA A 278 14.94 3.23 17.98
CA ALA A 278 13.71 2.47 17.71
C ALA A 278 12.88 2.23 18.97
N GLU A 279 13.53 2.20 20.14
CA GLU A 279 12.91 1.82 21.39
C GLU A 279 11.68 2.67 21.77
N PRO A 280 11.70 4.00 21.64
CA PRO A 280 10.56 4.80 22.10
C PRO A 280 9.42 4.82 21.08
N VAL A 281 9.72 4.50 19.82
CA VAL A 281 8.69 4.12 18.84
C VAL A 281 8.02 2.81 19.29
N LEU A 282 8.80 1.77 19.66
CA LEU A 282 8.23 0.53 20.18
C LEU A 282 7.43 0.73 21.46
N ALA A 283 7.93 1.51 22.42
CA ALA A 283 7.24 1.79 23.67
C ALA A 283 5.87 2.46 23.42
N GLU A 284 5.79 3.40 22.48
CA GLU A 284 4.52 4.00 22.05
C GLU A 284 3.58 2.97 21.41
N LEU A 285 4.09 2.13 20.50
CA LEU A 285 3.30 1.10 19.83
C LEU A 285 2.77 0.06 20.82
N VAL A 286 3.59 -0.41 21.75
CA VAL A 286 3.21 -1.37 22.79
C VAL A 286 2.22 -0.73 23.76
N ALA A 287 2.45 0.51 24.21
CA ALA A 287 1.52 1.23 25.08
C ALA A 287 0.13 1.41 24.46
N ALA A 288 0.06 1.70 23.15
CA ALA A 288 -1.20 1.78 22.43
C ALA A 288 -1.87 0.41 22.23
N TRP A 289 -1.06 -0.64 22.05
CA TRP A 289 -1.53 -2.00 21.85
C TRP A 289 -2.03 -2.69 23.13
N LEU A 290 -1.39 -2.48 24.28
CA LEU A 290 -1.72 -3.14 25.55
C LEU A 290 -3.23 -3.08 25.91
N PRO A 291 -3.93 -1.93 25.82
CA PRO A 291 -5.37 -1.87 26.08
C PRO A 291 -6.21 -2.80 25.20
N THR A 292 -5.77 -3.08 23.96
CA THR A 292 -6.47 -3.98 23.03
C THR A 292 -6.43 -5.45 23.46
N GLN A 293 -5.54 -5.79 24.39
CA GLN A 293 -5.42 -7.14 24.94
C GLN A 293 -6.40 -7.39 26.10
N THR A 294 -7.09 -6.36 26.59
CA THR A 294 -8.08 -6.50 27.66
C THR A 294 -9.15 -7.53 27.27
N GLY A 295 -9.35 -8.55 28.11
CA GLY A 295 -10.30 -9.63 27.85
C GLY A 295 -9.77 -10.77 26.97
N THR A 296 -8.50 -10.74 26.56
CA THR A 296 -7.82 -11.89 25.94
C THR A 296 -7.30 -12.87 27.00
N ALA A 297 -6.93 -14.09 26.59
CA ALA A 297 -6.28 -15.04 27.49
C ALA A 297 -4.88 -14.57 27.89
N ASP A 298 -4.61 -14.52 29.20
CA ASP A 298 -3.37 -14.05 29.83
C ASP A 298 -2.88 -12.69 29.29
N PRO A 299 -3.64 -11.61 29.53
CA PRO A 299 -3.35 -10.31 28.92
C PRO A 299 -2.12 -9.66 29.57
N PRO A 300 -1.11 -9.24 28.80
CA PRO A 300 -0.01 -8.46 29.35
C PRO A 300 -0.52 -7.13 29.92
N THR A 301 -0.03 -6.74 31.10
CA THR A 301 -0.47 -5.52 31.81
C THR A 301 0.50 -4.36 31.66
N GLU A 302 1.73 -4.62 31.24
CA GLU A 302 2.81 -3.64 31.10
C GLU A 302 3.71 -3.98 29.90
N ASP A 303 4.51 -3.01 29.45
CA ASP A 303 5.53 -3.25 28.44
C ASP A 303 6.67 -4.06 29.06
N GLY A 304 6.93 -5.23 28.50
CA GLY A 304 7.88 -6.21 29.01
C GLY A 304 8.08 -7.35 28.03
N PRO A 305 8.94 -8.33 28.34
CA PRO A 305 9.28 -9.40 27.42
C PRO A 305 8.07 -10.21 26.92
N ALA A 306 7.11 -10.48 27.80
CA ALA A 306 5.88 -11.19 27.42
C ALA A 306 5.01 -10.37 26.47
N ALA A 307 4.84 -9.07 26.73
CA ALA A 307 4.07 -8.17 25.88
C ALA A 307 4.69 -8.05 24.48
N ARG A 308 6.00 -7.82 24.41
CA ARG A 308 6.73 -7.69 23.14
C ARG A 308 6.77 -8.99 22.34
N ALA A 309 6.97 -10.13 23.00
CA ALA A 309 6.92 -11.44 22.33
C ALA A 309 5.52 -11.74 21.77
N ARG A 310 4.46 -11.44 22.53
CA ARG A 310 3.08 -11.64 22.06
C ARG A 310 2.73 -10.71 20.91
N LEU A 311 3.10 -9.43 20.98
CA LEU A 311 2.91 -8.51 19.86
C LEU A 311 3.70 -8.97 18.63
N LEU A 312 4.94 -9.41 18.81
CA LEU A 312 5.75 -9.96 17.71
C LEU A 312 5.07 -11.17 17.06
N GLU A 313 4.59 -12.14 17.84
CA GLU A 313 3.83 -13.29 17.32
C GLU A 313 2.58 -12.82 16.57
N GLN A 314 1.84 -11.84 17.11
CA GLN A 314 0.68 -11.26 16.45
C GLN A 314 1.04 -10.66 15.08
N LEU A 315 2.12 -9.88 15.01
CA LEU A 315 2.55 -9.24 13.76
C LEU A 315 3.09 -10.26 12.76
N GLU A 316 3.90 -11.22 13.19
CA GLU A 316 4.40 -12.29 12.31
C GLU A 316 3.27 -13.16 11.76
N THR A 317 2.23 -13.39 12.56
CA THR A 317 1.04 -14.14 12.12
C THR A 317 0.14 -13.31 11.20
N ALA A 318 0.02 -11.99 11.43
CA ALA A 318 -0.83 -11.10 10.64
C ALA A 318 -0.17 -10.56 9.35
N ALA A 319 1.15 -10.40 9.34
CA ALA A 319 1.92 -9.81 8.23
C ALA A 319 2.30 -10.84 7.15
N GLU A 320 1.56 -11.94 7.04
CA GLU A 320 1.77 -12.90 5.96
C GLU A 320 1.39 -12.28 4.61
N PRO A 321 2.33 -12.10 3.66
CA PRO A 321 2.06 -11.38 2.41
C PRO A 321 0.90 -11.97 1.60
N VAL A 322 0.70 -13.28 1.70
CA VAL A 322 -0.39 -14.00 1.03
C VAL A 322 -1.77 -13.63 1.61
N VAL A 323 -1.86 -13.43 2.93
CA VAL A 323 -3.10 -13.04 3.62
C VAL A 323 -3.40 -11.57 3.38
N GLU A 324 -2.38 -10.71 3.41
CA GLU A 324 -2.52 -9.31 3.02
C GLU A 324 -3.06 -9.20 1.59
N ARG A 325 -2.49 -9.97 0.65
CA ARG A 325 -2.93 -10.00 -0.73
C ARG A 325 -4.38 -10.48 -0.85
N TYR A 326 -4.76 -11.52 -0.11
CA TYR A 326 -6.15 -12.00 -0.03
C TYR A 326 -7.12 -10.87 0.38
N TRP A 327 -6.80 -10.11 1.44
CA TRP A 327 -7.65 -9.00 1.89
C TRP A 327 -7.71 -7.84 0.91
N GLN A 328 -6.59 -7.48 0.25
CA GLN A 328 -6.58 -6.46 -0.81
C GLN A 328 -7.51 -6.83 -1.97
N LEU A 329 -7.43 -8.08 -2.44
CA LEU A 329 -8.26 -8.58 -3.52
C LEU A 329 -9.73 -8.60 -3.11
N LEU A 330 -10.03 -9.09 -1.91
CA LEU A 330 -11.39 -9.14 -1.37
C LEU A 330 -12.00 -7.73 -1.26
N CYS A 331 -11.26 -6.75 -0.72
CA CYS A 331 -11.72 -5.35 -0.67
C CYS A 331 -11.98 -4.80 -2.07
N THR A 332 -11.05 -5.01 -3.00
CA THR A 332 -11.18 -4.57 -4.40
C THR A 332 -12.44 -5.15 -5.05
N VAL A 333 -12.66 -6.47 -4.91
CA VAL A 333 -13.86 -7.15 -5.45
C VAL A 333 -15.14 -6.52 -4.89
N THR A 334 -15.19 -6.18 -3.59
CA THR A 334 -16.35 -5.52 -2.97
C THR A 334 -16.48 -4.02 -3.24
N GLY A 335 -15.54 -3.40 -3.98
CA GLY A 335 -15.52 -1.95 -4.18
C GLY A 335 -15.18 -1.15 -2.92
N ARG A 336 -14.58 -1.80 -1.91
CA ARG A 336 -14.06 -1.14 -0.70
C ARG A 336 -12.61 -0.72 -0.93
N PRO A 337 -12.16 0.38 -0.31
CA PRO A 337 -10.74 0.74 -0.32
C PRO A 337 -9.90 -0.46 0.15
N ALA A 338 -8.92 -0.86 -0.66
CA ALA A 338 -7.98 -1.89 -0.24
C ALA A 338 -7.16 -1.35 0.96
N PRO A 339 -6.89 -2.18 1.98
CA PRO A 339 -6.01 -1.76 3.07
C PRO A 339 -4.63 -1.38 2.50
N PRO A 340 -3.98 -0.34 3.05
CA PRO A 340 -2.64 0.04 2.64
C PRO A 340 -1.65 -1.10 2.93
N ARG A 341 -0.54 -1.11 2.19
CA ARG A 341 0.48 -2.14 2.37
C ARG A 341 1.18 -1.99 3.72
N TRP A 342 1.41 -3.12 4.38
CA TRP A 342 2.10 -3.20 5.66
C TRP A 342 3.57 -3.61 5.50
N ASP A 343 4.04 -3.87 4.29
CA ASP A 343 5.35 -4.46 4.00
C ASP A 343 6.52 -3.74 4.70
N THR A 344 6.61 -2.43 4.55
CA THR A 344 7.75 -1.62 4.99
C THR A 344 7.68 -1.36 6.50
N ALA A 345 6.54 -0.85 6.97
CA ALA A 345 6.31 -0.56 8.39
C ALA A 345 6.28 -1.84 9.24
N GLY A 346 5.64 -2.90 8.75
CA GLY A 346 5.52 -4.19 9.42
C GLY A 346 6.87 -4.91 9.50
N THR A 347 7.66 -4.91 8.43
CA THR A 347 9.03 -5.46 8.45
C THR A 347 9.90 -4.73 9.46
N TRP A 348 9.85 -3.40 9.46
CA TRP A 348 10.57 -2.59 10.44
C TRP A 348 10.14 -2.89 11.88
N THR A 349 8.83 -2.88 12.15
CA THR A 349 8.28 -3.09 13.51
C THR A 349 8.62 -4.50 14.03
N THR A 350 8.50 -5.51 13.16
CA THR A 350 8.85 -6.90 13.49
C THR A 350 10.35 -7.03 13.77
N ALA A 351 11.21 -6.44 12.94
CA ALA A 351 12.65 -6.43 13.18
C ALA A 351 13.01 -5.70 14.49
N ALA A 352 12.31 -4.60 14.79
CA ALA A 352 12.53 -3.83 16.00
C ALA A 352 12.12 -4.59 17.26
N LEU A 353 10.95 -5.24 17.25
CA LEU A 353 10.52 -6.11 18.35
C LEU A 353 11.47 -7.29 18.59
N ARG A 354 12.05 -7.88 17.53
CA ARG A 354 13.08 -8.93 17.66
C ARG A 354 14.37 -8.42 18.29
N ALA A 355 14.81 -7.23 17.87
CA ALA A 355 16.03 -6.62 18.40
C ALA A 355 15.83 -6.09 19.83
N HIS A 356 14.63 -5.67 20.20
CA HIS A 356 14.29 -5.09 21.49
C HIS A 356 13.30 -5.96 22.28
N PRO A 357 13.68 -7.19 22.68
CA PRO A 357 12.77 -8.12 23.36
C PRO A 357 12.36 -7.65 24.76
N ARG A 358 12.95 -6.58 25.28
CA ARG A 358 12.60 -5.93 26.55
C ARG A 358 12.69 -4.42 26.37
N PRO A 359 11.95 -3.63 27.16
CA PRO A 359 12.17 -2.20 27.23
C PRO A 359 13.64 -1.88 27.47
N TYR A 360 14.19 -1.06 26.59
CA TYR A 360 15.54 -0.54 26.70
C TYR A 360 15.47 0.86 27.31
N GLU A 361 15.83 0.99 28.59
CA GLU A 361 16.05 2.32 29.15
C GLU A 361 17.45 2.80 28.76
N LEU A 362 17.49 3.83 27.92
CA LEU A 362 18.72 4.55 27.61
C LEU A 362 19.26 5.16 28.92
N ASP A 363 20.36 4.63 29.44
CA ASP A 363 21.02 5.19 30.62
C ASP A 363 21.58 6.58 30.28
N ARG A 364 20.78 7.60 30.58
CA ARG A 364 21.17 9.00 30.33
C ARG A 364 22.39 9.44 31.13
N SER A 365 22.70 8.78 32.25
CA SER A 365 23.93 9.07 33.00
C SER A 365 25.18 8.65 32.23
N ALA A 366 25.05 7.73 31.25
CA ALA A 366 26.11 7.46 30.29
C ALA A 366 26.46 8.69 29.43
N PHE A 367 25.61 9.72 29.38
CA PHE A 367 25.89 10.95 28.63
C PHE A 367 26.62 12.02 29.45
N ASP A 368 26.48 12.00 30.78
CA ASP A 368 27.03 13.02 31.69
C ASP A 368 28.57 13.08 31.66
N GLY A 369 29.23 12.01 31.21
CA GLY A 369 30.69 11.95 31.04
C GLY A 369 31.22 12.53 29.72
N THR A 370 30.38 13.15 28.89
CA THR A 370 30.77 13.61 27.55
C THR A 370 31.20 15.07 27.60
N ASP A 371 32.51 15.34 27.61
CA ASP A 371 33.06 16.70 27.59
C ASP A 371 32.93 17.33 26.17
N PRO A 372 32.18 18.45 26.02
CA PRO A 372 32.06 19.20 24.76
C PRO A 372 33.37 19.46 24.03
N GLU A 373 34.41 19.87 24.77
CA GLU A 373 35.69 20.23 24.16
C GLU A 373 36.48 18.99 23.74
N GLN A 374 36.42 17.92 24.53
CA GLN A 374 37.04 16.65 24.21
C GLN A 374 36.44 16.04 22.95
N VAL A 375 35.11 16.01 22.85
CA VAL A 375 34.41 15.48 21.68
C VAL A 375 34.75 16.28 20.41
N LEU A 376 34.82 17.61 20.50
CA LEU A 376 35.21 18.42 19.35
C LEU A 376 36.65 18.13 18.91
N ARG A 377 37.59 17.98 19.85
CA ARG A 377 38.98 17.58 19.54
C ARG A 377 39.03 16.19 18.90
N ALA A 378 38.24 15.23 19.41
CA ALA A 378 38.14 13.89 18.84
C ALA A 378 37.60 13.94 17.41
N TYR A 379 36.54 14.71 17.15
CA TYR A 379 35.99 14.92 15.81
C TYR A 379 37.02 15.52 14.84
N GLU A 380 37.74 16.56 15.25
CA GLU A 380 38.79 17.17 14.43
C GLU A 380 39.97 16.22 14.16
N ALA A 381 40.31 15.35 15.11
CA ALA A 381 41.35 14.35 14.92
C ALA A 381 40.94 13.24 13.97
N VAL A 382 39.74 12.69 14.15
CA VAL A 382 39.19 11.62 13.32
C VAL A 382 38.97 12.08 11.89
N THR A 383 38.33 13.24 11.69
CA THR A 383 38.08 13.76 10.35
C THR A 383 39.35 14.06 9.57
N ARG A 384 40.45 14.44 10.25
CA ARG A 384 41.76 14.63 9.60
C ARG A 384 42.29 13.33 8.99
N ASP A 385 42.33 12.26 9.79
CA ASP A 385 42.88 10.97 9.36
C ASP A 385 41.96 10.31 8.31
N VAL A 386 40.64 10.39 8.53
CA VAL A 386 39.66 9.90 7.57
C VAL A 386 39.70 10.69 6.26
N ALA A 387 39.83 12.02 6.29
CA ALA A 387 39.97 12.81 5.07
C ALA A 387 41.22 12.42 4.26
N ALA A 388 42.32 12.04 4.93
CA ALA A 388 43.51 11.52 4.26
C ALA A 388 43.22 10.18 3.56
N LEU A 389 42.44 9.28 4.18
CA LEU A 389 41.97 8.05 3.52
C LEU A 389 41.07 8.34 2.33
N VAL A 390 40.06 9.21 2.48
CA VAL A 390 39.15 9.60 1.39
C VAL A 390 39.95 10.20 0.22
N ALA A 391 40.96 11.03 0.51
CA ALA A 391 41.86 11.57 -0.49
C ALA A 391 42.81 10.53 -1.12
N ALA A 392 42.95 9.33 -0.56
CA ALA A 392 43.71 8.25 -1.19
C ALA A 392 42.86 7.37 -2.12
N VAL A 393 41.52 7.40 -1.98
CA VAL A 393 40.59 6.59 -2.78
C VAL A 393 40.67 6.97 -4.26
N ARG A 394 40.95 5.99 -5.13
CA ARG A 394 40.95 6.20 -6.58
C ARG A 394 39.54 5.93 -7.14
N PRO A 395 39.18 6.51 -8.30
CA PRO A 395 37.88 6.24 -8.92
C PRO A 395 37.59 4.74 -9.13
N THR A 396 38.62 3.93 -9.39
CA THR A 396 38.49 2.46 -9.53
C THR A 396 38.19 1.74 -8.22
N ASP A 397 38.55 2.34 -7.08
CA ASP A 397 38.34 1.74 -5.76
C ASP A 397 36.89 1.93 -5.29
N LEU A 398 36.12 2.84 -5.89
CA LEU A 398 34.73 3.15 -5.52
C LEU A 398 33.78 1.95 -5.60
N ALA A 399 34.08 0.97 -6.47
CA ALA A 399 33.28 -0.24 -6.65
C ALA A 399 33.71 -1.40 -5.74
N LEU A 400 34.78 -1.25 -4.94
CA LEU A 400 35.25 -2.31 -4.04
C LEU A 400 34.20 -2.60 -2.96
N PRO A 401 34.00 -3.87 -2.58
CA PRO A 401 33.16 -4.21 -1.44
C PRO A 401 33.80 -3.74 -0.14
N THR A 402 32.98 -3.42 0.86
CA THR A 402 33.44 -3.05 2.20
C THR A 402 33.04 -4.12 3.23
N PRO A 403 33.56 -4.06 4.46
CA PRO A 403 33.06 -4.89 5.56
C PRO A 403 31.58 -4.68 5.90
N CYS A 404 30.99 -3.53 5.53
CA CYS A 404 29.55 -3.30 5.61
C CYS A 404 28.83 -4.11 4.52
N ALA A 405 28.03 -5.10 4.93
CA ALA A 405 27.39 -6.02 4.00
C ALA A 405 26.53 -5.27 2.95
N GLY A 406 26.77 -5.56 1.68
CA GLY A 406 26.04 -4.96 0.56
C GLY A 406 26.48 -3.54 0.19
N TRP A 407 27.51 -2.99 0.85
CA TRP A 407 28.02 -1.66 0.56
C TRP A 407 29.33 -1.71 -0.21
N THR A 408 29.41 -0.87 -1.22
CA THR A 408 30.63 -0.51 -1.95
C THR A 408 31.32 0.67 -1.27
N VAL A 409 32.58 0.94 -1.61
CA VAL A 409 33.30 2.14 -1.14
C VAL A 409 32.52 3.42 -1.47
N ARG A 410 31.85 3.50 -2.63
CA ARG A 410 30.99 4.65 -2.97
C ARG A 410 29.87 4.84 -1.95
N GLN A 411 29.13 3.78 -1.63
CA GLN A 411 28.02 3.83 -0.68
C GLN A 411 28.50 4.15 0.74
N LEU A 412 29.65 3.62 1.14
CA LEU A 412 30.28 3.93 2.43
C LEU A 412 30.66 5.42 2.53
N LEU A 413 31.28 5.98 1.49
CA LEU A 413 31.67 7.39 1.47
C LEU A 413 30.46 8.33 1.47
N ASP A 414 29.43 7.99 0.69
CA ASP A 414 28.16 8.71 0.65
C ASP A 414 27.49 8.77 2.03
N HIS A 415 27.45 7.62 2.73
CA HIS A 415 26.96 7.56 4.11
C HIS A 415 27.77 8.43 5.07
N MET A 416 29.10 8.42 5.00
CA MET A 416 29.95 9.26 5.86
C MET A 416 29.77 10.77 5.59
N VAL A 417 29.48 11.16 4.34
CA VAL A 417 29.07 12.53 3.99
C VAL A 417 27.72 12.84 4.64
N TRP A 418 26.74 11.94 4.48
CA TRP A 418 25.41 12.09 5.04
C TRP A 418 25.41 12.26 6.56
N GLU A 419 26.21 11.50 7.31
CA GLU A 419 26.32 11.63 8.78
C GLU A 419 26.69 13.05 9.23
N ASN A 420 27.66 13.67 8.54
CA ASN A 420 28.04 15.05 8.81
C ASN A 420 26.92 16.05 8.46
N LEU A 421 26.22 15.84 7.34
CA LEU A 421 25.10 16.69 6.93
C LEU A 421 23.89 16.53 7.87
N MET A 422 23.64 15.32 8.37
CA MET A 422 22.59 15.03 9.33
C MET A 422 22.85 15.80 10.63
N ALA A 423 24.04 15.66 11.21
CA ALA A 423 24.40 16.38 12.43
C ALA A 423 24.36 17.91 12.26
N THR A 424 24.76 18.42 11.09
CA THR A 424 24.62 19.84 10.72
C THR A 424 23.14 20.28 10.76
N SER A 425 22.27 19.51 10.13
CA SER A 425 20.83 19.84 10.04
C SER A 425 20.12 19.83 11.40
N ILE A 426 20.56 18.96 12.32
CA ILE A 426 20.09 18.94 13.71
C ILE A 426 20.48 20.24 14.42
N ALA A 427 21.73 20.69 14.25
CA ALA A 427 22.22 21.93 14.85
C ALA A 427 21.39 23.15 14.40
N GLU A 428 20.96 23.16 13.14
CA GLU A 428 20.14 24.19 12.51
C GLU A 428 18.64 24.10 12.87
N GLY A 429 18.21 22.98 13.47
CA GLY A 429 16.81 22.75 13.88
C GLY A 429 15.89 22.30 12.74
N ALA A 430 16.45 21.85 11.61
CA ALA A 430 15.70 21.34 10.47
C ALA A 430 16.31 20.01 9.99
N PRO A 431 16.09 18.89 10.72
CA PRO A 431 16.69 17.59 10.39
C PRO A 431 16.35 17.14 8.97
N ARG A 432 17.37 16.64 8.26
CA ARG A 432 17.22 16.11 6.90
C ARG A 432 16.44 14.78 6.88
N THR A 433 15.91 14.41 5.73
CA THR A 433 15.17 13.14 5.51
C THR A 433 15.64 12.38 4.27
N ASP A 434 16.61 12.91 3.55
CA ASP A 434 17.07 12.44 2.24
C ASP A 434 18.19 11.40 2.33
N HIS A 435 18.09 10.44 3.24
CA HIS A 435 19.13 9.42 3.52
C HIS A 435 19.47 8.46 2.37
N THR A 436 18.68 8.45 1.30
CA THR A 436 18.92 7.64 0.09
C THR A 436 19.33 8.45 -1.13
N ALA A 437 19.41 9.78 -0.99
CA ALA A 437 19.89 10.64 -2.07
C ALA A 437 21.41 10.47 -2.27
N ASP A 438 21.91 10.81 -3.46
CA ASP A 438 23.35 10.86 -3.72
C ASP A 438 23.91 12.19 -3.17
N HIS A 439 24.64 12.13 -2.06
CA HIS A 439 25.32 13.26 -1.44
C HIS A 439 26.78 13.38 -1.90
N LEU A 440 27.35 12.30 -2.45
CA LEU A 440 28.73 12.22 -2.88
C LEU A 440 28.98 12.88 -4.24
N GLY A 441 28.03 12.74 -5.16
CA GLY A 441 28.13 13.24 -6.54
C GLY A 441 29.29 12.62 -7.31
N ASP A 442 29.94 13.43 -8.17
CA ASP A 442 31.07 12.98 -9.01
C ASP A 442 32.44 13.14 -8.32
N ASP A 443 32.53 13.98 -7.28
CA ASP A 443 33.77 14.29 -6.56
C ASP A 443 33.64 14.01 -5.05
N HIS A 444 33.91 12.75 -4.70
CA HIS A 444 33.89 12.27 -3.32
C HIS A 444 34.80 13.06 -2.36
N ARG A 445 35.88 13.67 -2.86
CA ARG A 445 36.87 14.38 -2.03
C ARG A 445 36.32 15.71 -1.60
N THR A 446 35.78 16.46 -2.57
CA THR A 446 35.15 17.74 -2.31
C THR A 446 33.89 17.56 -1.46
N ALA A 447 33.06 16.57 -1.77
CA ALA A 447 31.84 16.27 -1.00
C ALA A 447 32.15 16.01 0.49
N PHE A 448 33.12 15.14 0.80
CA PHE A 448 33.52 14.87 2.18
C PHE A 448 34.17 16.09 2.87
N ALA A 449 35.03 16.83 2.16
CA ALA A 449 35.67 18.01 2.73
C ALA A 449 34.66 19.13 3.05
N ASP A 450 33.64 19.31 2.20
CA ASP A 450 32.59 20.29 2.42
C ASP A 450 31.63 19.86 3.55
N SER A 451 31.29 18.58 3.66
CA SER A 451 30.44 18.07 4.75
C SER A 451 31.13 18.22 6.11
N VAL A 452 32.43 17.92 6.20
CA VAL A 452 33.22 18.13 7.44
C VAL A 452 33.29 19.61 7.82
N ARG A 453 33.45 20.50 6.83
CA ARG A 453 33.47 21.95 7.08
C ARG A 453 32.12 22.44 7.60
N ALA A 454 31.02 22.01 6.98
CA ALA A 454 29.67 22.36 7.40
C ALA A 454 29.38 21.89 8.83
N ALA A 455 29.67 20.62 9.14
CA ALA A 455 29.49 20.05 10.47
C ALA A 455 30.32 20.78 11.53
N ARG A 456 31.60 21.04 11.26
CA ARG A 456 32.45 21.83 12.18
C ARG A 456 31.87 23.21 12.45
N THR A 457 31.48 23.94 11.40
CA THR A 457 30.87 25.27 11.54
C THR A 457 29.59 25.20 12.36
N ALA A 458 28.76 24.19 12.15
CA ALA A 458 27.52 23.98 12.91
C ALA A 458 27.81 23.68 14.39
N PHE A 459 28.75 22.79 14.68
CA PHE A 459 29.08 22.38 16.05
C PHE A 459 29.58 23.57 16.89
N THR A 460 30.44 24.41 16.30
CA THR A 460 31.00 25.57 17.00
C THR A 460 30.11 26.81 16.96
N GLY A 461 29.41 27.05 15.86
CA GLY A 461 28.69 28.30 15.60
C GLY A 461 27.27 28.38 16.18
N SER A 462 26.62 27.24 16.38
CA SER A 462 25.23 27.17 16.86
C SER A 462 25.08 26.99 18.38
N GLY A 463 26.21 26.82 19.08
CA GLY A 463 26.24 26.40 20.48
C GLY A 463 25.80 24.95 20.71
N MET A 464 25.78 24.12 19.66
CA MET A 464 25.22 22.76 19.69
C MET A 464 25.75 21.91 20.84
N LEU A 465 27.06 21.95 21.08
CA LEU A 465 27.68 21.09 22.09
C LEU A 465 27.11 21.27 23.51
N HIS A 466 26.49 22.43 23.81
CA HIS A 466 25.94 22.76 25.12
C HIS A 466 24.41 22.77 25.17
N ARG A 467 23.74 22.44 24.07
CA ARG A 467 22.27 22.41 23.96
C ARG A 467 21.76 20.98 23.98
N THR A 468 20.48 20.80 24.24
CA THR A 468 19.81 19.50 24.19
C THR A 468 18.92 19.41 22.96
N TYR A 469 18.80 18.20 22.39
CA TYR A 469 18.13 17.95 21.11
C TYR A 469 17.23 16.71 21.16
N GLY A 470 16.20 16.73 20.31
CA GLY A 470 15.30 15.60 20.11
C GLY A 470 14.40 15.30 21.31
N PRO A 471 13.53 14.27 21.20
CA PRO A 471 12.60 13.89 22.25
C PRO A 471 13.29 13.32 23.50
N TYR A 472 14.56 12.90 23.39
CA TYR A 472 15.37 12.39 24.50
C TYR A 472 16.26 13.45 25.13
N GLU A 473 16.06 14.73 24.83
CA GLU A 473 16.85 15.86 25.35
C GLU A 473 18.36 15.55 25.36
N ALA A 474 18.84 14.90 24.29
CA ALA A 474 20.21 14.41 24.23
C ALA A 474 21.16 15.62 24.16
N PRO A 475 22.23 15.69 24.99
CA PRO A 475 23.22 16.74 24.87
C PRO A 475 23.82 16.74 23.46
N GLY A 476 24.00 17.91 22.84
CA GLY A 476 24.56 17.98 21.50
C GLY A 476 25.99 17.44 21.42
N ALA A 477 26.76 17.50 22.51
CA ALA A 477 28.04 16.81 22.63
C ALA A 477 27.92 15.28 22.46
N MET A 478 26.81 14.66 22.90
CA MET A 478 26.55 13.24 22.66
C MET A 478 26.27 12.95 21.18
N ILE A 479 25.53 13.82 20.50
CA ILE A 479 25.29 13.69 19.05
C ILE A 479 26.62 13.76 18.28
N VAL A 480 27.49 14.71 18.63
CA VAL A 480 28.81 14.80 18.00
C VAL A 480 29.67 13.59 18.37
N GLN A 481 29.62 13.08 19.61
CA GLN A 481 30.30 11.84 19.99
C GLN A 481 29.84 10.66 19.14
N GLN A 482 28.56 10.60 18.74
CA GLN A 482 28.07 9.58 17.84
C GLN A 482 28.66 9.70 16.43
N VAL A 483 28.71 10.91 15.88
CA VAL A 483 29.37 11.16 14.59
C VAL A 483 30.83 10.72 14.64
N VAL A 484 31.52 10.92 15.76
CA VAL A 484 32.90 10.43 15.95
C VAL A 484 32.98 8.90 15.92
N VAL A 485 32.04 8.18 16.55
CA VAL A 485 31.96 6.71 16.50
C VAL A 485 31.75 6.25 15.05
N GLU A 486 30.79 6.83 14.34
CA GLU A 486 30.48 6.46 12.95
C GLU A 486 31.66 6.69 12.01
N LEU A 487 32.31 7.86 12.10
CA LEU A 487 33.46 8.18 11.25
C LEU A 487 34.69 7.31 11.54
N LEU A 488 34.93 6.92 12.80
CA LEU A 488 36.01 5.99 13.13
C LEU A 488 35.70 4.58 12.63
N ALA A 489 34.48 4.09 12.83
CA ALA A 489 34.06 2.76 12.40
C ALA A 489 34.10 2.63 10.86
N HIS A 490 33.56 3.61 10.15
CA HIS A 490 33.55 3.61 8.69
C HIS A 490 34.87 4.04 8.07
N GLY A 491 35.67 4.85 8.75
CA GLY A 491 37.08 5.06 8.40
C GLY A 491 37.88 3.76 8.44
N TRP A 492 37.63 2.91 9.44
CA TRP A 492 38.21 1.57 9.53
C TRP A 492 37.72 0.65 8.38
N ASP A 493 36.43 0.68 8.07
CA ASP A 493 35.86 -0.08 6.94
C ASP A 493 36.51 0.32 5.60
N LEU A 494 36.70 1.63 5.40
CA LEU A 494 37.36 2.18 4.22
C LEU A 494 38.83 1.77 4.16
N ALA A 495 39.56 1.83 5.28
CA ALA A 495 40.94 1.39 5.36
C ALA A 495 41.08 -0.09 5.02
N ARG A 496 40.19 -0.94 5.54
CA ARG A 496 40.14 -2.37 5.19
C ARG A 496 39.85 -2.61 3.72
N ALA A 497 38.86 -1.92 3.14
CA ALA A 497 38.47 -2.09 1.74
C ALA A 497 39.58 -1.66 0.77
N THR A 498 40.37 -0.65 1.14
CA THR A 498 41.43 -0.07 0.29
C THR A 498 42.84 -0.59 0.60
N GLY A 499 42.98 -1.42 1.65
CA GLY A 499 44.28 -1.93 2.10
C GLY A 499 45.16 -0.90 2.82
N ALA A 500 44.57 0.19 3.32
CA ALA A 500 45.27 1.21 4.09
C ALA A 500 45.40 0.82 5.58
N PRO A 501 46.33 1.44 6.35
CA PRO A 501 46.45 1.21 7.79
C PRO A 501 45.17 1.59 8.57
N THR A 502 44.77 0.77 9.53
CA THR A 502 43.54 0.95 10.34
C THR A 502 43.74 1.80 11.60
N GLY A 503 44.96 2.19 11.94
CA GLY A 503 45.30 2.94 13.15
C GLY A 503 44.94 4.43 13.09
N LEU A 504 43.64 4.73 12.99
CA LEU A 504 43.12 6.09 12.86
C LEU A 504 42.97 6.77 14.22
N ALA A 505 43.52 7.98 14.35
CA ALA A 505 43.39 8.87 15.50
C ALA A 505 43.48 8.14 16.85
N PRO A 506 44.62 7.50 17.18
CA PRO A 506 44.71 6.49 18.25
C PRO A 506 44.27 6.98 19.64
N GLU A 507 44.59 8.23 19.99
CA GLU A 507 44.14 8.84 21.26
C GLU A 507 42.62 9.04 21.28
N ALA A 508 42.06 9.65 20.23
CA ALA A 508 40.63 9.85 20.08
C ALA A 508 39.85 8.53 19.98
N ALA A 509 40.47 7.49 19.40
CA ALA A 509 39.88 6.16 19.29
C ALA A 509 39.77 5.45 20.65
N GLU A 510 40.72 5.63 21.58
CA GLU A 510 40.59 5.09 22.95
C GLU A 510 39.47 5.77 23.72
N GLU A 511 39.40 7.10 23.66
CA GLU A 511 38.34 7.88 24.29
C GLU A 511 36.97 7.49 23.72
N THR A 512 36.89 7.37 22.39
CA THR A 512 35.67 6.98 21.69
C THR A 512 35.27 5.55 22.00
N LEU A 513 36.21 4.61 22.15
CA LEU A 513 35.89 3.24 22.59
C LEU A 513 35.31 3.23 24.00
N ALA A 514 35.87 4.01 24.93
CA ALA A 514 35.32 4.15 26.27
C ALA A 514 33.91 4.75 26.23
N ALA A 515 33.67 5.79 25.41
CA ALA A 515 32.35 6.37 25.20
C ALA A 515 31.37 5.36 24.59
N ALA A 516 31.76 4.67 23.52
CA ALA A 516 30.94 3.66 22.84
C ALA A 516 30.54 2.51 23.78
N ARG A 517 31.42 2.08 24.69
CA ARG A 517 31.07 1.10 25.73
C ARG A 517 30.06 1.61 26.73
N ARG A 518 30.14 2.90 27.12
CA ARG A 518 29.15 3.51 28.02
C ARG A 518 27.80 3.67 27.33
N ILE A 519 27.78 4.12 26.08
CA ILE A 519 26.56 4.41 25.32
C ILE A 519 25.89 3.12 24.81
N TYR A 520 26.66 2.22 24.20
CA TYR A 520 26.17 1.02 23.51
C TYR A 520 26.40 -0.28 24.26
N GLY A 521 27.05 -0.28 25.42
CA GLY A 521 27.40 -1.50 26.15
C GLY A 521 26.17 -2.33 26.57
N ALA A 522 25.07 -1.65 26.89
CA ALA A 522 23.79 -2.28 27.22
C ALA A 522 22.82 -2.36 26.03
N ALA A 523 23.18 -1.81 24.86
CA ALA A 523 22.32 -1.85 23.70
C ALA A 523 22.16 -3.29 23.19
N PRO A 524 20.97 -3.66 22.68
CA PRO A 524 20.78 -4.97 22.06
C PRO A 524 21.74 -5.19 20.89
N ARG A 525 22.20 -6.43 20.70
CA ARG A 525 23.16 -6.79 19.66
C ARG A 525 22.64 -7.96 18.85
N THR A 526 22.42 -7.74 17.56
CA THR A 526 21.81 -8.73 16.66
C THR A 526 22.72 -9.00 15.47
N ALA A 527 22.87 -10.27 15.07
CA ALA A 527 23.71 -10.60 13.94
C ALA A 527 23.17 -9.96 12.64
N GLY A 528 24.04 -9.30 11.88
CA GLY A 528 23.67 -8.64 10.61
C GLY A 528 22.98 -7.28 10.76
N SER A 529 22.92 -6.73 11.98
CA SER A 529 22.31 -5.44 12.28
C SER A 529 23.35 -4.31 12.41
N SER A 530 22.92 -3.07 12.66
CA SER A 530 23.81 -1.90 12.82
C SER A 530 24.78 -2.06 14.01
N LEU A 531 24.35 -2.74 15.08
CA LEU A 531 25.18 -3.17 16.21
C LEU A 531 25.26 -4.70 16.27
N ALA A 532 26.19 -5.28 15.50
CA ALA A 532 26.46 -6.70 15.54
C ALA A 532 27.08 -7.15 16.89
N PRO A 533 27.02 -8.46 17.23
CA PRO A 533 27.68 -9.00 18.42
C PRO A 533 29.17 -8.64 18.45
N GLU A 534 29.66 -8.20 19.61
CA GLU A 534 31.07 -7.85 19.81
C GLU A 534 31.96 -9.05 19.46
N ARG A 535 33.03 -8.78 18.71
CA ARG A 535 34.05 -9.76 18.35
C ARG A 535 35.31 -9.56 19.18
N PRO A 536 36.09 -10.62 19.43
CA PRO A 536 37.39 -10.48 20.09
C PRO A 536 38.37 -9.73 19.19
N ALA A 537 39.06 -8.73 19.74
CA ALA A 537 40.18 -8.08 19.06
C ALA A 537 41.49 -8.87 19.28
N PRO A 538 42.38 -8.96 18.26
CA PRO A 538 43.69 -9.59 18.40
C PRO A 538 44.52 -8.99 19.54
N PRO A 539 45.37 -9.79 20.21
CA PRO A 539 46.31 -9.26 21.19
C PRO A 539 47.19 -8.17 20.56
N GLY A 540 47.26 -6.99 21.18
CA GLY A 540 48.02 -5.85 20.68
C GLY A 540 47.31 -5.01 19.61
N ALA A 541 46.03 -5.29 19.30
CA ALA A 541 45.24 -4.49 18.38
C ALA A 541 45.13 -3.02 18.82
N GLY A 542 45.20 -2.12 17.84
CA GLY A 542 45.03 -0.69 18.06
C GLY A 542 43.64 -0.35 18.61
N ALA A 543 43.48 0.87 19.12
CA ALA A 543 42.20 1.32 19.68
C ALA A 543 41.08 1.31 18.62
N THR A 544 41.38 1.70 17.38
CA THR A 544 40.45 1.67 16.25
C THR A 544 40.00 0.25 15.90
N ASP A 545 40.92 -0.73 15.89
CA ASP A 545 40.58 -2.14 15.64
C ASP A 545 39.72 -2.70 16.78
N ARG A 546 40.01 -2.33 18.04
CA ARG A 546 39.19 -2.70 19.20
C ARG A 546 37.81 -2.08 19.16
N LEU A 547 37.68 -0.83 18.71
CA LEU A 547 36.40 -0.18 18.47
C LEU A 547 35.61 -0.89 17.37
N ALA A 548 36.26 -1.21 16.24
CA ALA A 548 35.63 -1.96 15.16
C ALA A 548 35.12 -3.34 15.66
N ALA A 549 35.93 -4.05 16.45
CA ALA A 549 35.56 -5.32 17.06
C ALA A 549 34.39 -5.19 18.05
N PHE A 550 34.39 -4.14 18.88
CA PHE A 550 33.27 -3.80 19.76
C PHE A 550 31.98 -3.53 18.98
N LEU A 551 32.07 -2.97 17.77
CA LEU A 551 30.93 -2.74 16.87
C LEU A 551 30.64 -3.96 15.97
N GLY A 552 31.26 -5.11 16.25
CA GLY A 552 30.98 -6.41 15.63
C GLY A 552 31.67 -6.71 14.30
N ARG A 553 32.63 -5.87 13.88
CA ARG A 553 33.51 -6.12 12.73
C ARG A 553 34.58 -7.16 13.08
N ASP A 554 35.11 -7.81 12.07
CA ASP A 554 36.21 -8.78 12.23
C ASP A 554 37.58 -8.13 12.00
N PRO A 555 38.36 -7.87 13.07
CA PRO A 555 39.70 -7.32 12.94
C PRO A 555 40.77 -8.35 12.53
N ALA A 556 40.46 -9.65 12.46
CA ALA A 556 41.43 -10.69 12.10
C ALA A 556 41.82 -10.72 10.62
#